data_AF-A0A399D3K4-F1
#
_entry.id   AF-A0A399D3K4-F1
#
_cell.length_a   1.000
_cell.length_b   1.000
_cell.length_c   1.000
_cell.angle_alpha   90.00
_cell.angle_beta   90.00
_cell.angle_gamma   90.00
#
_symmetry.space_group_name_H-M   'P 1'
#
loop_
_entity.id
_entity.type
_entity.pdbx_description
1 polymer ?
#
loop_
_entity_poly.entity_id
_entity_poly.type
_entity_poly.pdbx_seq_one_letter_code
_entity_poly.pdbx_strand_id
1 'polypeptide(L)'
;MIGPCIAKGTDPDNQEYLVFGGDLFLGESVEVKSYHKNKNLFIVAPLNYSNTKIFEKHFDKDGLIDFKKLKEVKLKSTPFHRIYEIDGYWVFPDKKIKKHIEYLYQNGLENYSKIKISKSYNSVTSRIPVYSVNYQTILDRIIKDGDSISSWFICEREKNFDKGVYADLYVLGNLNEANIQIQLWQIIGQGEEILYAHLLLDKESKNINHFDLATHFVHPFDIPKLIYDKKRIELIAKTKWLRIDNGISDNQAFDLIKLFFPIDYLVDEFNENPVPNNL
;
A
#
# COMPACT_ATOMS: atom_id res chain seq x y z
N MET A 1 -11.95 -4.95 20.83
CA MET A 1 -12.66 -3.75 21.30
C MET A 1 -11.95 -3.27 22.55
N ILE A 2 -11.28 -2.11 22.49
CA ILE A 2 -10.87 -1.39 23.70
C ILE A 2 -12.16 -0.72 24.18
N GLY A 3 -12.61 -0.99 25.40
CA GLY A 3 -13.83 -0.37 25.95
C GLY A 3 -13.69 1.16 25.99
N PRO A 4 -14.78 1.93 25.96
CA PRO A 4 -14.67 3.39 26.02
C PRO A 4 -14.14 3.79 27.40
N CYS A 5 -12.86 4.17 27.44
CA CYS A 5 -12.25 4.74 28.63
C CYS A 5 -12.83 6.15 28.86
N ILE A 6 -12.96 6.54 30.13
CA ILE A 6 -13.51 7.83 30.56
C ILE A 6 -12.35 8.65 31.09
N ALA A 7 -12.27 9.93 30.72
CA ALA A 7 -11.37 10.90 31.34
C ALA A 7 -12.14 12.07 31.96
N LYS A 8 -11.43 12.86 32.77
CA LYS A 8 -11.92 14.15 33.26
C LYS A 8 -11.51 15.24 32.29
N GLY A 9 -12.45 16.11 31.92
CA GLY A 9 -12.20 17.36 31.23
C GLY A 9 -12.66 18.54 32.08
N THR A 10 -12.03 19.70 31.89
CA THR A 10 -12.48 20.97 32.47
C THR A 10 -12.92 21.91 31.36
N ASP A 11 -14.03 22.61 31.57
CA ASP A 11 -14.44 23.70 30.68
C ASP A 11 -13.70 25.02 31.04
N PRO A 12 -13.90 26.12 30.28
CA PRO A 12 -13.28 27.41 30.57
C PRO A 12 -13.66 28.02 31.94
N ASP A 13 -14.77 27.59 32.53
CA ASP A 13 -15.24 28.03 33.86
C ASP A 13 -14.68 27.14 34.99
N ASN A 14 -13.73 26.25 34.68
CA ASN A 14 -13.12 25.25 35.57
C ASN A 14 -14.10 24.21 36.13
N GLN A 15 -15.24 23.99 35.47
CA GLN A 15 -16.15 22.92 35.86
C GLN A 15 -15.65 21.57 35.32
N GLU A 16 -15.59 20.56 36.19
CA GLU A 16 -15.16 19.21 35.82
C GLU A 16 -16.31 18.38 35.24
N TYR A 17 -16.00 17.63 34.18
CA TYR A 17 -16.93 16.69 33.54
C TYR A 17 -16.26 15.35 33.25
N LEU A 18 -17.05 14.28 33.26
CA LEU A 18 -16.63 12.98 32.74
C LEU A 18 -16.86 12.94 31.24
N VAL A 19 -15.85 12.54 30.47
CA VAL A 19 -15.88 12.52 29.01
C VAL A 19 -15.53 11.11 28.52
N PHE A 20 -16.49 10.42 27.92
CA PHE A 20 -16.27 9.17 27.20
C PHE A 20 -15.38 9.39 25.97
N GLY A 21 -14.31 8.61 25.87
CA GLY A 21 -13.28 8.79 24.86
C GLY A 21 -12.43 10.04 25.07
N GLY A 22 -12.56 10.73 26.22
CA GLY A 22 -11.75 11.92 26.53
C GLY A 22 -10.31 11.57 26.91
N ASP A 23 -10.05 10.35 27.33
CA ASP A 23 -8.71 9.79 27.58
C ASP A 23 -7.84 9.82 26.32
N LEU A 24 -8.50 9.88 25.16
CA LEU A 24 -7.90 10.02 23.86
C LEU A 24 -7.36 11.45 23.61
N PHE A 25 -7.72 12.46 24.40
CA PHE A 25 -7.39 13.88 24.16
C PHE A 25 -6.72 14.52 25.38
N LEU A 26 -5.85 13.77 26.07
CA LEU A 26 -5.14 14.26 27.25
C LEU A 26 -4.32 15.52 26.96
N GLY A 27 -4.66 16.61 27.65
CA GLY A 27 -4.00 17.91 27.49
C GLY A 27 -4.47 18.72 26.29
N GLU A 28 -5.51 18.28 25.58
CA GLU A 28 -6.07 18.95 24.40
C GLU A 28 -7.50 19.45 24.67
N SER A 29 -7.88 20.54 24.00
CA SER A 29 -9.27 21.00 23.97
C SER A 29 -10.04 20.25 22.88
N VAL A 30 -11.18 19.65 23.23
CA VAL A 30 -11.99 18.84 22.31
C VAL A 30 -13.47 19.20 22.42
N GLU A 31 -14.18 19.23 21.30
CA GLU A 31 -15.63 19.38 21.29
C GLU A 31 -16.31 18.08 21.78
N VAL A 32 -17.26 18.25 22.68
CA VAL A 32 -18.00 17.14 23.29
C VAL A 32 -19.51 17.33 23.14
N LYS A 33 -20.26 16.23 23.18
CA LYS A 33 -21.73 16.22 23.18
C LYS A 33 -22.23 15.59 24.48
N SER A 34 -23.34 16.08 25.02
CA SER A 34 -23.94 15.46 26.21
C SER A 34 -24.29 14.00 25.91
N TYR A 35 -23.86 13.09 26.79
CA TYR A 35 -24.12 11.67 26.65
C TYR A 35 -25.44 11.32 27.36
N HIS A 36 -26.42 10.80 26.62
CA HIS A 36 -27.77 10.47 27.12
C HIS A 36 -28.44 11.60 27.94
N LYS A 37 -28.22 12.87 27.60
CA LYS A 37 -28.77 14.04 28.31
C LYS A 37 -28.33 14.20 29.78
N ASN A 38 -27.26 13.52 30.20
CA ASN A 38 -26.66 13.73 31.51
C ASN A 38 -25.82 15.02 31.48
N LYS A 39 -26.01 15.90 32.49
CA LYS A 39 -25.33 17.20 32.59
C LYS A 39 -23.85 17.12 32.95
N ASN A 40 -23.42 16.01 33.56
CA ASN A 40 -22.06 15.83 34.05
C ASN A 40 -21.27 14.78 33.26
N LEU A 41 -21.86 14.27 32.18
CA LEU A 41 -21.31 13.18 31.38
C LEU A 41 -21.45 13.50 29.90
N PHE A 42 -20.30 13.53 29.24
CA PHE A 42 -20.17 13.88 27.84
C PHE A 42 -19.50 12.75 27.09
N ILE A 43 -19.63 12.78 25.77
CA ILE A 43 -18.89 11.92 24.85
C ILE A 43 -18.20 12.84 23.84
N VAL A 44 -16.96 12.51 23.47
CA VAL A 44 -16.28 13.22 22.38
C VAL A 44 -17.19 13.24 21.16
N ALA A 45 -17.36 14.42 20.56
CA ALA A 45 -18.15 14.54 19.35
C ALA A 45 -17.61 13.57 18.29
N PRO A 46 -18.45 12.74 17.65
CA PRO A 46 -17.97 11.82 16.62
C PRO A 46 -17.32 12.64 15.51
N LEU A 47 -16.02 12.42 15.32
CA LEU A 47 -15.27 13.00 14.21
C LEU A 47 -15.92 12.57 12.91
N ASN A 48 -16.20 13.53 12.03
CA ASN A 48 -16.93 13.25 10.79
C ASN A 48 -16.01 12.62 9.73
N TYR A 49 -15.70 11.33 9.90
CA TYR A 49 -14.90 10.54 8.95
C TYR A 49 -15.62 10.27 7.61
N SER A 50 -16.90 10.64 7.50
CA SER A 50 -17.74 10.32 6.34
C SER A 50 -17.55 11.28 5.17
N ASN A 51 -17.06 12.49 5.43
CA ASN A 51 -16.93 13.53 4.40
C ASN A 51 -15.54 13.52 3.73
N THR A 52 -15.37 12.64 2.74
CA THR A 52 -14.14 12.57 1.94
C THR A 52 -13.82 13.86 1.18
N LYS A 53 -14.82 14.72 0.94
CA LYS A 53 -14.60 16.00 0.24
C LYS A 53 -13.64 16.92 0.98
N ILE A 54 -13.60 16.81 2.31
CA ILE A 54 -12.67 17.59 3.14
C ILE A 54 -11.21 17.20 2.84
N PHE A 55 -10.98 15.94 2.45
CA PHE A 55 -9.66 15.41 2.12
C PHE A 55 -9.28 15.56 0.64
N GLU A 56 -10.24 15.85 -0.25
CA GLU A 56 -9.97 16.00 -1.70
C GLU A 56 -8.88 17.04 -1.99
N LYS A 57 -8.83 18.13 -1.20
CA LYS A 57 -7.79 19.17 -1.33
C LYS A 57 -6.37 18.69 -0.98
N HIS A 58 -6.26 17.58 -0.25
CA HIS A 58 -4.98 16.98 0.15
C HIS A 58 -4.54 15.85 -0.76
N PHE A 59 -5.44 15.36 -1.61
CA PHE A 59 -5.15 14.29 -2.54
C PHE A 59 -4.45 14.82 -3.79
N ASP A 60 -3.46 14.07 -4.26
CA ASP A 60 -2.97 14.25 -5.62
C ASP A 60 -3.92 13.61 -6.64
N LYS A 61 -3.55 13.72 -7.92
CA LYS A 61 -4.34 13.15 -9.03
C LYS A 61 -4.58 11.64 -8.93
N ASP A 62 -3.74 10.92 -8.18
CA ASP A 62 -3.85 9.47 -7.97
C ASP A 62 -4.67 9.14 -6.70
N GLY A 63 -5.17 10.16 -5.98
CA GLY A 63 -5.92 10.00 -4.76
C GLY A 63 -5.06 9.59 -3.56
N LEU A 64 -3.75 9.93 -3.58
CA LEU A 64 -2.80 9.69 -2.51
C LEU A 64 -2.54 10.98 -1.72
N ILE A 65 -2.15 10.83 -0.46
CA ILE A 65 -1.73 11.95 0.40
C ILE A 65 -0.24 11.82 0.75
N ASP A 66 0.48 12.95 0.74
CA ASP A 66 1.88 12.98 1.21
C ASP A 66 1.92 12.57 2.68
N PHE A 67 2.69 11.53 3.01
CA PHE A 67 2.66 10.92 4.34
C PHE A 67 3.17 11.91 5.41
N LYS A 68 4.19 12.72 5.12
CA LYS A 68 4.64 13.81 6.00
C LYS A 68 3.58 14.84 6.40
N LYS A 69 2.46 14.95 5.68
CA LYS A 69 1.36 15.87 6.04
C LYS A 69 0.45 15.30 7.13
N LEU A 70 0.58 14.01 7.43
CA LEU A 70 -0.22 13.31 8.42
C LEU A 70 0.46 13.42 9.79
N LYS A 71 -0.26 13.95 10.78
CA LYS A 71 0.22 13.98 12.16
C LYS A 71 -0.24 12.72 12.88
N GLU A 72 0.69 11.87 13.31
CA GLU A 72 0.33 10.67 14.08
C GLU A 72 -0.30 11.05 15.43
N VAL A 73 -1.44 10.45 15.73
CA VAL A 73 -2.08 10.51 17.04
C VAL A 73 -1.42 9.46 17.94
N LYS A 74 -0.23 9.76 18.46
CA LYS A 74 0.67 8.79 19.11
C LYS A 74 0.01 7.99 20.24
N LEU A 75 -0.85 8.62 21.03
CA LEU A 75 -1.52 7.97 22.17
C LEU A 75 -2.52 6.86 21.76
N LYS A 76 -2.95 6.85 20.50
CA LYS A 76 -3.98 5.93 19.96
C LYS A 76 -3.45 5.03 18.87
N SER A 77 -2.32 5.42 18.29
CA SER A 77 -1.65 4.67 17.24
C SER A 77 -0.90 3.50 17.87
N THR A 78 -1.21 2.31 17.38
CA THR A 78 -0.41 1.12 17.66
C THR A 78 0.10 0.55 16.34
N PRO A 79 1.16 -0.28 16.35
CA PRO A 79 1.60 -0.96 15.13
C PRO A 79 0.44 -1.65 14.41
N PHE A 80 0.39 -1.50 13.09
CA PHE A 80 -0.65 -1.98 12.17
C PHE A 80 -2.01 -1.30 12.32
N HIS A 81 -2.09 -0.30 13.19
CA HIS A 81 -3.31 0.38 13.62
C HIS A 81 -3.01 1.86 13.87
N ARG A 82 -2.27 2.45 12.93
CA ARG A 82 -1.88 3.86 12.96
C ARG A 82 -3.08 4.76 12.71
N ILE A 83 -3.17 5.81 13.52
CA ILE A 83 -4.22 6.82 13.45
C ILE A 83 -3.52 8.16 13.23
N TYR A 84 -3.95 8.86 12.20
CA TYR A 84 -3.42 10.17 11.86
C TYR A 84 -4.48 11.22 11.96
N GLU A 85 -4.04 12.46 12.04
CA GLU A 85 -4.87 13.64 11.97
C GLU A 85 -4.43 14.53 10.81
N ILE A 86 -5.42 15.11 10.13
CA ILE A 86 -5.25 16.21 9.19
C ILE A 86 -6.42 17.18 9.31
N ASP A 87 -6.13 18.47 9.45
CA ASP A 87 -7.13 19.54 9.64
C ASP A 87 -8.17 19.25 10.75
N GLY A 88 -7.76 18.59 11.85
CA GLY A 88 -8.64 18.24 12.96
C GLY A 88 -9.52 17.00 12.72
N TYR A 89 -9.33 16.28 11.61
CA TYR A 89 -10.04 15.02 11.31
C TYR A 89 -9.09 13.85 11.36
N TRP A 90 -9.50 12.73 11.98
CA TRP A 90 -8.68 11.52 11.88
C TRP A 90 -8.84 10.82 10.55
N VAL A 91 -7.74 10.24 10.12
CA VAL A 91 -7.63 9.43 8.92
C VAL A 91 -6.82 8.19 9.21
N PHE A 92 -7.13 7.12 8.48
CA PHE A 92 -6.53 5.81 8.67
C PHE A 92 -5.87 5.39 7.36
N PRO A 93 -4.68 4.77 7.38
CA PRO A 93 -4.15 4.13 6.18
C PRO A 93 -5.14 3.11 5.63
N ASP A 94 -5.12 2.92 4.32
CA ASP A 94 -5.89 1.83 3.73
C ASP A 94 -5.40 0.49 4.27
N LYS A 95 -6.35 -0.40 4.53
CA LYS A 95 -6.11 -1.74 5.05
C LYS A 95 -5.17 -2.58 4.20
N LYS A 96 -5.11 -2.34 2.89
CA LYS A 96 -4.21 -3.05 1.96
C LYS A 96 -2.72 -2.71 2.17
N ILE A 97 -2.41 -1.60 2.83
CA ILE A 97 -1.02 -1.12 3.02
C ILE A 97 -0.58 -1.00 4.48
N LYS A 98 -1.35 -1.51 5.45
CA LYS A 98 -1.00 -1.40 6.88
C LYS A 98 0.41 -1.88 7.21
N LYS A 99 0.85 -3.00 6.60
CA LYS A 99 2.21 -3.52 6.80
C LYS A 99 3.26 -2.60 6.19
N HIS A 100 2.97 -1.99 5.04
CA HIS A 100 3.82 -0.98 4.42
C HIS A 100 3.97 0.23 5.33
N ILE A 101 2.90 0.71 5.96
CA ILE A 101 2.99 1.85 6.90
C ILE A 101 4.00 1.57 8.01
N GLU A 102 3.96 0.37 8.61
CA GLU A 102 4.95 0.00 9.63
C GLU A 102 6.37 -0.07 9.07
N TYR A 103 6.52 -0.62 7.87
CA TYR A 103 7.82 -0.66 7.19
C TYR A 103 8.38 0.75 6.96
N LEU A 104 7.55 1.68 6.47
CA LEU A 104 7.95 3.07 6.22
C LEU A 104 8.41 3.76 7.51
N TYR A 105 7.69 3.56 8.62
CA TYR A 105 8.09 4.09 9.92
C TYR A 105 9.43 3.54 10.41
N GLN A 106 9.60 2.22 10.33
CA GLN A 106 10.81 1.56 10.81
C GLN A 106 12.06 1.97 10.02
N ASN A 107 11.88 2.38 8.76
CA ASN A 107 12.96 2.74 7.85
C ASN A 107 13.06 4.26 7.58
N GLY A 108 12.26 5.10 8.24
CA GLY A 108 12.32 6.56 8.08
C GLY A 108 11.94 7.07 6.68
N LEU A 109 11.00 6.41 6.00
CA LEU A 109 10.63 6.68 4.61
C LEU A 109 9.39 7.59 4.45
N GLU A 110 8.85 8.13 5.53
CA GLU A 110 7.59 8.90 5.56
C GLU A 110 7.69 10.19 4.74
N ASN A 111 8.87 10.81 4.72
CA ASN A 111 9.10 12.08 4.02
C ASN A 111 9.05 11.96 2.49
N TYR A 112 9.27 10.76 1.97
CA TYR A 112 9.35 10.46 0.55
C TYR A 112 8.11 9.71 0.04
N SER A 113 7.20 9.37 0.95
CA SER A 113 6.08 8.49 0.67
C SER A 113 4.76 9.24 0.52
N LYS A 114 3.90 8.73 -0.35
CA LYS A 114 2.48 9.07 -0.44
C LYS A 114 1.65 7.82 -0.28
N ILE A 115 0.59 7.90 0.52
CA ILE A 115 -0.19 6.73 0.92
C ILE A 115 -1.68 6.92 0.62
N LYS A 116 -2.38 5.81 0.43
CA LYS A 116 -3.84 5.79 0.38
C LYS A 116 -4.40 5.77 1.80
N ILE A 117 -5.37 6.64 2.06
CA ILE A 117 -6.13 6.65 3.31
C ILE A 117 -7.57 6.16 3.08
N SER A 118 -8.19 5.66 4.14
CA SER A 118 -9.55 5.11 4.11
C SER A 118 -10.39 5.61 5.29
N LYS A 119 -11.71 5.44 5.18
CA LYS A 119 -12.70 5.83 6.21
C LYS A 119 -12.83 4.80 7.34
N SER A 120 -12.24 3.61 7.22
CA SER A 120 -12.49 2.53 8.15
C SER A 120 -11.24 1.73 8.49
N TYR A 121 -11.15 1.31 9.74
CA TYR A 121 -10.06 0.53 10.31
C TYR A 121 -10.00 -0.94 9.83
N ASN A 122 -11.02 -1.41 9.11
CA ASN A 122 -11.25 -2.84 8.84
C ASN A 122 -10.06 -3.50 8.14
N SER A 123 -9.60 -4.65 8.62
CA SER A 123 -8.41 -5.36 8.14
C SER A 123 -8.64 -6.17 6.86
N VAL A 124 -7.57 -6.44 6.10
CA VAL A 124 -7.53 -7.54 5.12
C VAL A 124 -7.03 -8.79 5.82
N THR A 125 -7.80 -9.86 5.76
CA THR A 125 -7.52 -11.16 6.37
C THR A 125 -6.76 -12.05 5.40
N SER A 126 -5.44 -11.89 5.36
CA SER A 126 -4.46 -12.77 4.66
C SER A 126 -4.62 -12.92 3.13
N ARG A 127 -3.49 -13.20 2.46
CA ARG A 127 -3.40 -13.54 1.03
C ARG A 127 -2.42 -14.71 0.90
N ILE A 128 -2.66 -15.60 -0.05
CA ILE A 128 -1.90 -16.85 -0.23
C ILE A 128 -0.55 -16.52 -0.89
N PRO A 129 0.57 -17.08 -0.40
CA PRO A 129 1.89 -16.80 -0.96
C PRO A 129 2.05 -17.36 -2.38
N VAL A 130 2.82 -16.65 -3.22
CA VAL A 130 3.19 -17.06 -4.57
C VAL A 130 4.68 -17.35 -4.63
N TYR A 131 5.07 -18.46 -5.24
CA TYR A 131 6.48 -18.77 -5.42
C TYR A 131 7.04 -18.05 -6.67
N SER A 132 8.16 -17.32 -6.56
CA SER A 132 8.74 -16.54 -7.67
C SER A 132 10.27 -16.63 -7.75
N VAL A 133 10.84 -16.27 -8.90
CA VAL A 133 12.30 -16.25 -9.14
C VAL A 133 12.96 -15.16 -8.29
N ASN A 134 14.22 -15.36 -7.89
CA ASN A 134 15.00 -14.35 -7.20
C ASN A 134 15.11 -13.07 -8.06
N TYR A 135 14.47 -11.99 -7.59
CA TYR A 135 14.42 -10.72 -8.30
C TYR A 135 15.79 -10.11 -8.57
N GLN A 136 16.76 -10.32 -7.67
CA GLN A 136 18.11 -9.81 -7.84
C GLN A 136 18.77 -10.43 -9.08
N THR A 137 18.60 -11.73 -9.29
CA THR A 137 19.17 -12.43 -10.44
C THR A 137 18.60 -11.91 -11.76
N ILE A 138 17.29 -11.63 -11.80
CA ILE A 138 16.64 -11.09 -13.01
C ILE A 138 17.11 -9.66 -13.26
N LEU A 139 17.22 -8.85 -12.21
CA LEU A 139 17.74 -7.49 -12.27
C LEU A 139 19.16 -7.44 -12.83
N ASP A 140 20.05 -8.27 -12.29
CA ASP A 140 21.44 -8.33 -12.68
C ASP A 140 21.57 -8.72 -14.17
N ARG A 141 20.74 -9.66 -14.64
CA ARG A 141 20.68 -10.03 -16.06
C ARG A 141 20.20 -8.87 -16.94
N ILE A 142 19.15 -8.15 -16.57
CA ILE A 142 18.67 -6.98 -17.35
C ILE A 142 19.72 -5.88 -17.42
N ILE A 143 20.39 -5.59 -16.30
CA ILE A 143 21.46 -4.59 -16.23
C ILE A 143 22.65 -5.01 -17.12
N LYS A 144 23.02 -6.29 -17.06
CA LYS A 144 24.18 -6.83 -17.77
C LYS A 144 23.93 -6.95 -19.28
N ASP A 145 22.80 -7.53 -19.66
CA ASP A 145 22.51 -7.92 -21.03
C ASP A 145 21.84 -6.78 -21.81
N GLY A 146 21.28 -5.77 -21.12
CA GLY A 146 20.62 -4.62 -21.74
C GLY A 146 19.27 -4.94 -22.36
N ASP A 147 18.78 -6.16 -22.17
CA ASP A 147 17.56 -6.67 -22.78
C ASP A 147 16.40 -6.76 -21.77
N SER A 148 15.18 -6.58 -22.27
CA SER A 148 13.97 -6.81 -21.48
C SER A 148 13.80 -8.30 -21.17
N ILE A 149 13.55 -8.65 -19.91
CA ILE A 149 13.31 -10.04 -19.49
C ILE A 149 11.88 -10.17 -18.98
N SER A 150 11.10 -11.05 -19.63
CA SER A 150 9.78 -11.45 -19.16
C SER A 150 9.84 -12.84 -18.56
N SER A 151 9.34 -13.02 -17.34
CA SER A 151 9.21 -14.34 -16.70
C SER A 151 7.77 -14.53 -16.23
N TRP A 152 7.14 -15.63 -16.65
CA TRP A 152 5.76 -15.95 -16.30
C TRP A 152 5.77 -17.17 -15.39
N PHE A 153 5.09 -17.09 -14.24
CA PHE A 153 4.88 -18.23 -13.36
C PHE A 153 3.40 -18.59 -13.32
N ILE A 154 3.05 -19.64 -14.06
CA ILE A 154 1.70 -20.18 -14.07
C ILE A 154 1.61 -21.21 -12.95
N CYS A 155 0.69 -21.01 -12.01
CA CYS A 155 0.39 -22.03 -11.01
C CYS A 155 -0.24 -23.25 -11.71
N GLU A 156 0.54 -24.33 -11.86
CA GLU A 156 0.10 -25.56 -12.56
C GLU A 156 -0.97 -26.37 -11.80
N ARG A 157 -1.19 -26.10 -10.51
CA ARG A 157 -2.20 -26.81 -9.72
C ARG A 157 -3.55 -26.11 -9.80
N GLU A 158 -4.56 -26.81 -10.31
CA GLU A 158 -5.98 -26.38 -10.40
C GLU A 158 -6.49 -25.75 -9.09
N LYS A 159 -6.15 -26.33 -7.94
CA LYS A 159 -6.50 -25.79 -6.61
C LYS A 159 -5.94 -24.38 -6.32
N ASN A 160 -4.84 -23.99 -6.95
CA ASN A 160 -4.25 -22.64 -6.83
C ASN A 160 -4.86 -21.69 -7.88
N PHE A 161 -5.21 -22.23 -9.06
CA PHE A 161 -5.98 -21.55 -10.11
C PHE A 161 -7.36 -21.12 -9.60
N ASP A 162 -8.09 -22.03 -8.94
CA ASP A 162 -9.41 -21.79 -8.30
C ASP A 162 -9.36 -20.75 -7.18
N LYS A 163 -8.18 -20.53 -6.60
CA LYS A 163 -7.93 -19.51 -5.57
C LYS A 163 -7.49 -18.17 -6.18
N GLY A 164 -7.45 -18.06 -7.50
CA GLY A 164 -7.07 -16.86 -8.22
C GLY A 164 -5.60 -16.48 -8.03
N VAL A 165 -4.68 -17.45 -8.09
CA VAL A 165 -3.24 -17.21 -7.90
C VAL A 165 -2.51 -17.33 -9.24
N TYR A 166 -2.16 -16.21 -9.85
CA TYR A 166 -1.25 -16.14 -11.00
C TYR A 166 -0.24 -15.02 -10.77
N ALA A 167 1.05 -15.26 -10.97
CA ALA A 167 2.05 -14.20 -10.90
C ALA A 167 2.87 -14.16 -12.18
N ASP A 168 2.80 -13.00 -12.83
CA ASP A 168 3.52 -12.73 -14.04
C ASP A 168 4.51 -11.61 -13.78
N LEU A 169 5.77 -11.99 -13.73
CA LEU A 169 6.87 -11.05 -13.56
C LEU A 169 7.24 -10.47 -14.93
N TYR A 170 6.54 -9.41 -15.31
CA TYR A 170 6.88 -8.66 -16.51
C TYR A 170 7.91 -7.57 -16.22
N VAL A 171 9.20 -7.91 -16.24
CA VAL A 171 10.25 -6.89 -16.12
C VAL A 171 10.55 -6.25 -17.47
N LEU A 172 9.78 -5.21 -17.82
CA LEU A 172 10.15 -4.35 -18.92
C LEU A 172 11.24 -3.38 -18.52
N GLY A 173 12.49 -3.81 -18.63
CA GLY A 173 13.63 -2.92 -18.74
C GLY A 173 13.56 -2.17 -20.07
N ASN A 174 12.73 -1.14 -20.18
CA ASN A 174 12.87 -0.20 -21.28
C ASN A 174 14.08 0.68 -20.92
N LEU A 175 15.18 0.56 -21.68
CA LEU A 175 16.31 1.48 -21.58
C LEU A 175 15.85 2.83 -22.10
N ASN A 176 15.13 3.60 -21.29
CA ASN A 176 15.11 5.04 -21.50
C ASN A 176 16.44 5.59 -20.95
N GLU A 177 16.94 6.68 -21.53
CA GLU A 177 18.37 7.05 -21.49
C GLU A 177 19.02 6.96 -20.08
N ALA A 178 18.30 7.30 -19.00
CA ALA A 178 18.83 7.29 -17.62
C ALA A 178 18.40 6.13 -16.66
N ASN A 179 17.23 5.49 -16.83
CA ASN A 179 16.67 4.57 -15.82
C ASN A 179 16.27 3.19 -16.41
N ILE A 180 16.23 2.18 -15.55
CA ILE A 180 15.66 0.86 -15.81
C ILE A 180 14.25 0.84 -15.21
N GLN A 181 13.27 0.56 -16.06
CA GLN A 181 11.91 0.33 -15.62
C GLN A 181 11.73 -1.14 -15.19
N ILE A 182 11.00 -1.37 -14.10
CA ILE A 182 10.60 -2.71 -13.66
C ILE A 182 9.12 -2.65 -13.36
N GLN A 183 8.41 -3.70 -13.75
CA GLN A 183 7.01 -3.89 -13.44
C GLN A 183 6.80 -5.30 -12.91
N LEU A 184 5.89 -5.46 -11.97
CA LEU A 184 5.50 -6.77 -11.42
C LEU A 184 3.99 -6.83 -11.39
N TRP A 185 3.43 -7.95 -11.86
CA TRP A 185 2.00 -8.12 -12.05
C TRP A 185 1.58 -9.43 -11.35
N GLN A 186 0.51 -9.38 -10.57
CA GLN A 186 -0.09 -10.58 -10.00
C GLN A 186 -1.59 -10.54 -10.27
N ILE A 187 -2.08 -11.48 -11.07
CA ILE A 187 -3.49 -11.58 -11.40
C ILE A 187 -4.20 -12.32 -10.27
N ILE A 188 -5.28 -11.73 -9.78
CA ILE A 188 -6.13 -12.27 -8.70
C ILE A 188 -7.61 -12.19 -9.07
N GLY A 189 -8.46 -12.95 -8.38
CA GLY A 189 -9.91 -12.89 -8.59
C GLY A 189 -10.32 -13.31 -10.01
N GLN A 190 -9.84 -14.46 -10.49
CA GLN A 190 -10.16 -15.00 -11.83
C GLN A 190 -9.81 -14.08 -13.01
N GLY A 191 -8.98 -13.06 -12.81
CA GLY A 191 -8.59 -12.15 -13.90
C GLY A 191 -9.18 -10.75 -13.82
N GLU A 192 -10.00 -10.44 -12.82
CA GLU A 192 -10.61 -9.11 -12.69
C GLU A 192 -9.67 -8.08 -12.05
N GLU A 193 -8.82 -8.54 -11.13
CA GLU A 193 -7.92 -7.70 -10.35
C GLU A 193 -6.46 -8.06 -10.67
N ILE A 194 -5.62 -7.05 -10.90
CA ILE A 194 -4.18 -7.21 -11.07
C ILE A 194 -3.49 -6.36 -10.02
N LEU A 195 -2.78 -6.98 -9.08
CA LEU A 195 -1.83 -6.28 -8.25
C LEU A 195 -0.64 -5.88 -9.12
N TYR A 196 -0.17 -4.65 -8.95
CA TYR A 196 0.84 -4.06 -9.80
C TYR A 196 1.87 -3.31 -8.95
N ALA A 197 3.14 -3.57 -9.20
CA ALA A 197 4.25 -2.80 -8.66
C ALA A 197 5.07 -2.27 -9.82
N HIS A 198 5.58 -1.06 -9.65
CA HIS A 198 6.38 -0.38 -10.65
C HIS A 198 7.51 0.37 -9.99
N LEU A 199 8.70 0.27 -10.56
CA LEU A 199 9.82 1.04 -10.09
C LEU A 199 10.73 1.51 -11.23
N LEU A 200 11.40 2.63 -11.00
CA LEU A 200 12.41 3.21 -11.89
C LEU A 200 13.75 3.22 -11.15
N LEU A 201 14.66 2.36 -11.59
CA LEU A 201 15.99 2.17 -11.04
C LEU A 201 17.00 3.02 -11.82
N ASP A 202 17.76 3.85 -11.11
CA ASP A 202 18.90 4.56 -11.68
C ASP A 202 20.02 3.58 -12.04
N LYS A 203 20.54 3.67 -13.27
CA LYS A 203 21.56 2.72 -13.76
C LYS A 203 22.88 2.85 -13.02
N GLU A 204 23.27 4.07 -12.66
CA GLU A 204 24.56 4.40 -12.06
C GLU A 204 24.52 4.23 -10.55
N SER A 205 23.56 4.88 -9.89
CA SER A 205 23.47 4.91 -8.43
C SER A 205 22.81 3.67 -7.84
N LYS A 206 22.17 2.83 -8.68
CA LYS A 206 21.34 1.69 -8.26
C LYS A 206 20.23 2.05 -7.26
N ASN A 207 19.83 3.33 -7.21
CA ASN A 207 18.74 3.77 -6.35
C ASN A 207 17.43 3.77 -7.12
N ILE A 208 16.34 3.51 -6.41
CA ILE A 208 15.01 3.59 -6.99
C ILE A 208 14.49 5.02 -6.81
N ASN A 209 14.32 5.71 -7.94
CA ASN A 209 13.88 7.09 -8.01
C ASN A 209 12.36 7.21 -7.97
N HIS A 210 11.66 6.14 -8.30
CA HIS A 210 10.21 6.08 -8.27
C HIS A 210 9.75 4.66 -7.97
N PHE A 211 8.81 4.51 -7.04
CA PHE A 211 8.20 3.24 -6.68
C PHE A 211 6.70 3.42 -6.47
N ASP A 212 5.89 2.59 -7.13
CA ASP A 212 4.43 2.64 -7.12
C ASP A 212 3.87 1.24 -6.81
N LEU A 213 2.86 1.18 -5.93
CA LEU A 213 1.99 0.00 -5.73
C LEU A 213 0.56 0.35 -6.11
N ALA A 214 -0.07 -0.49 -6.93
CA ALA A 214 -1.43 -0.29 -7.41
C ALA A 214 -2.21 -1.60 -7.54
N THR A 215 -3.54 -1.47 -7.63
CA THR A 215 -4.42 -2.51 -8.16
C THR A 215 -5.05 -1.97 -9.44
N HIS A 216 -4.91 -2.72 -10.51
CA HIS A 216 -5.59 -2.50 -11.79
C HIS A 216 -6.82 -3.40 -11.84
N PHE A 217 -7.91 -2.88 -12.37
CA PHE A 217 -9.13 -3.62 -12.65
C PHE A 217 -9.30 -3.72 -14.15
N VAL A 218 -9.53 -4.92 -14.65
CA VAL A 218 -9.55 -5.22 -16.09
C VAL A 218 -10.67 -6.21 -16.40
N HIS A 219 -11.01 -6.33 -17.68
CA HIS A 219 -11.94 -7.37 -18.09
C HIS A 219 -11.20 -8.73 -18.12
N PRO A 220 -11.72 -9.81 -17.51
CA PRO A 220 -11.04 -11.11 -17.49
C PRO A 220 -10.66 -11.67 -18.87
N PHE A 221 -11.49 -11.43 -19.89
CA PHE A 221 -11.20 -11.80 -21.29
C PHE A 221 -9.97 -11.12 -21.90
N ASP A 222 -9.45 -10.06 -21.29
CA ASP A 222 -8.21 -9.41 -21.74
C ASP A 222 -6.96 -10.04 -21.11
N ILE A 223 -7.09 -10.84 -20.05
CA ILE A 223 -5.96 -11.50 -19.39
C ILE A 223 -5.14 -12.37 -20.36
N PRO A 224 -5.73 -13.17 -21.27
CA PRO A 224 -4.94 -13.89 -22.27
C PRO A 224 -4.08 -12.97 -23.15
N LYS A 225 -4.53 -11.74 -23.47
CA LYS A 225 -3.73 -10.78 -24.24
C LYS A 225 -2.54 -10.26 -23.45
N LEU A 226 -2.69 -10.15 -22.13
CA LEU A 226 -1.59 -9.81 -21.25
C LEU A 226 -0.58 -10.97 -21.17
N ILE A 227 -1.08 -12.20 -20.95
CA ILE A 227 -0.25 -13.40 -20.72
C ILE A 227 0.48 -13.85 -21.98
N TYR A 228 -0.25 -14.05 -23.07
CA TYR A 228 0.28 -14.69 -24.28
C TYR A 228 0.78 -13.67 -25.29
N ASP A 229 0.06 -12.57 -25.49
CA ASP A 229 0.43 -11.56 -26.49
C ASP A 229 1.38 -10.49 -25.95
N LYS A 230 1.67 -10.50 -24.63
CA LYS A 230 2.50 -9.50 -23.93
C LYS A 230 2.03 -8.06 -24.21
N LYS A 231 0.73 -7.88 -24.43
CA LYS A 231 0.15 -6.57 -24.76
C LYS A 231 -0.36 -5.89 -23.50
N ARG A 232 -0.16 -4.58 -23.45
CA ARG A 232 -0.82 -3.74 -22.45
C ARG A 232 -2.33 -3.82 -22.66
N ILE A 233 -3.04 -4.16 -21.59
CA ILE A 233 -4.50 -4.24 -21.58
C ILE A 233 -5.12 -2.92 -21.11
N GLU A 234 -6.34 -2.67 -21.57
CA GLU A 234 -7.12 -1.52 -21.14
C GLU A 234 -7.57 -1.69 -19.68
N LEU A 235 -7.48 -0.62 -18.91
CA LEU A 235 -7.87 -0.63 -17.50
C LEU A 235 -9.29 -0.10 -17.37
N ILE A 236 -10.17 -0.87 -16.73
CA ILE A 236 -11.49 -0.40 -16.29
C ILE A 236 -11.32 0.64 -15.19
N ALA A 237 -10.44 0.34 -14.22
CA ALA A 237 -10.12 1.23 -13.13
C ALA A 237 -8.70 0.99 -12.62
N LYS A 238 -8.16 1.97 -11.90
CA LYS A 238 -6.87 1.88 -11.23
C LYS A 238 -6.98 2.50 -9.83
N THR A 239 -6.44 1.80 -8.85
CA THR A 239 -6.25 2.36 -7.50
C THR A 239 -4.77 2.29 -7.14
N LYS A 240 -4.12 3.45 -6.92
CA LYS A 240 -2.80 3.49 -6.30
C LYS A 240 -2.93 3.41 -4.79
N TRP A 241 -1.99 2.71 -4.16
CA TRP A 241 -1.98 2.48 -2.72
C TRP A 241 -0.81 3.16 -2.03
N LEU A 242 0.38 3.06 -2.63
CA LEU A 242 1.62 3.60 -2.11
C LEU A 242 2.41 4.14 -3.29
N ARG A 243 3.05 5.28 -3.07
CA ARG A 243 4.08 5.84 -3.93
C ARG A 243 5.25 6.28 -3.08
N ILE A 244 6.46 6.02 -3.52
CA ILE A 244 7.69 6.56 -2.90
C ILE A 244 8.52 7.17 -4.01
N ASP A 245 8.86 8.43 -3.87
CA ASP A 245 9.70 9.15 -4.83
C ASP A 245 11.07 9.44 -4.22
N ASN A 246 12.11 8.93 -4.88
CA ASN A 246 13.51 8.98 -4.49
C ASN A 246 13.83 8.27 -3.16
N GLY A 247 15.05 7.73 -3.06
CA GLY A 247 15.65 7.40 -1.78
C GLY A 247 15.21 6.08 -1.15
N ILE A 248 14.84 5.08 -1.97
CA ILE A 248 14.80 3.69 -1.50
C ILE A 248 15.80 2.82 -2.25
N SER A 249 16.44 1.91 -1.53
CA SER A 249 17.30 0.89 -2.12
C SER A 249 16.44 -0.19 -2.80
N ASP A 250 17.08 -0.98 -3.65
CA ASP A 250 16.52 -2.21 -4.22
C ASP A 250 15.90 -3.13 -3.15
N ASN A 251 16.66 -3.48 -2.10
CA ASN A 251 16.20 -4.31 -0.99
C ASN A 251 14.91 -3.76 -0.36
N GLN A 252 14.83 -2.45 -0.14
CA GLN A 252 13.65 -1.83 0.44
C GLN A 252 12.43 -1.91 -0.47
N ALA A 253 12.61 -1.68 -1.78
CA ALA A 253 11.53 -1.84 -2.74
C ALA A 253 11.04 -3.29 -2.80
N PHE A 254 11.95 -4.26 -2.77
CA PHE A 254 11.59 -5.68 -2.80
C PHE A 254 10.88 -6.15 -1.53
N ASP A 255 11.26 -5.64 -0.36
CA ASP A 255 10.53 -5.92 0.87
C ASP A 255 9.12 -5.34 0.82
N LEU A 256 8.95 -4.11 0.32
CA LEU A 256 7.63 -3.49 0.11
C LEU A 256 6.79 -4.28 -0.90
N ILE A 257 7.41 -4.81 -1.97
CA ILE A 257 6.77 -5.72 -2.92
C ILE A 257 6.28 -6.98 -2.20
N LYS A 258 7.13 -7.68 -1.45
CA LYS A 258 6.74 -8.90 -0.68
C LYS A 258 5.62 -8.66 0.33
N LEU A 259 5.53 -7.45 0.88
CA LEU A 259 4.43 -7.09 1.76
C LEU A 259 3.10 -6.91 1.00
N PHE A 260 3.16 -6.54 -0.28
CA PHE A 260 2.00 -6.26 -1.13
C PHE A 260 1.49 -7.50 -1.87
N PHE A 261 2.43 -8.24 -2.46
CA PHE A 261 2.26 -9.58 -2.98
C PHE A 261 2.96 -10.50 -1.99
N PRO A 262 2.26 -11.35 -1.21
CA PRO A 262 2.96 -12.36 -0.43
C PRO A 262 3.68 -13.28 -1.43
N ILE A 263 4.97 -13.05 -1.64
CA ILE A 263 5.81 -13.83 -2.54
C ILE A 263 6.80 -14.59 -1.67
N ASP A 264 6.84 -15.91 -1.84
CA ASP A 264 7.94 -16.76 -1.40
C ASP A 264 8.88 -16.98 -2.59
N TYR A 265 10.19 -17.13 -2.37
CA TYR A 265 11.12 -17.37 -3.48
C TYR A 265 11.24 -18.86 -3.80
N LEU A 266 11.30 -19.21 -5.10
CA LEU A 266 11.74 -20.53 -5.56
C LEU A 266 13.26 -20.63 -5.39
N VAL A 267 13.71 -21.76 -4.81
CA VAL A 267 15.12 -22.12 -4.68
C VAL A 267 15.72 -22.39 -6.07
N ASP A 268 17.04 -22.22 -6.18
CA ASP A 268 17.92 -22.07 -7.37
C ASP A 268 17.72 -22.97 -8.62
N GLU A 269 16.84 -24.00 -8.61
CA GLU A 269 16.62 -24.89 -9.78
C GLU A 269 16.11 -24.17 -11.04
N PHE A 270 15.58 -22.95 -10.93
CA PHE A 270 15.09 -22.17 -12.07
C PHE A 270 16.14 -21.30 -12.79
N ASN A 271 17.33 -21.12 -12.23
CA ASN A 271 18.40 -20.40 -12.93
C ASN A 271 18.89 -21.14 -14.18
N GLU A 272 18.56 -22.43 -14.31
CA GLU A 272 19.02 -23.34 -15.35
C GLU A 272 18.18 -23.32 -16.64
N ASN A 273 16.97 -22.74 -16.66
CA ASN A 273 16.11 -22.71 -17.85
C ASN A 273 15.42 -21.34 -18.11
N PRO A 274 16.17 -20.26 -18.41
CA PRO A 274 15.55 -19.06 -18.97
C PRO A 274 14.96 -19.40 -20.35
N VAL A 275 13.66 -19.18 -20.56
CA VAL A 275 13.05 -19.27 -21.90
C VAL A 275 13.52 -18.05 -22.69
N PRO A 276 14.39 -18.20 -23.70
CA PRO A 276 14.81 -17.09 -24.53
C PRO A 276 13.60 -16.62 -25.34
N ASN A 277 13.39 -15.30 -25.43
CA ASN A 277 12.43 -14.74 -26.37
C ASN A 277 12.95 -14.95 -27.80
N ASN A 278 12.63 -16.10 -28.39
CA ASN A 278 12.81 -16.31 -29.82
C ASN A 278 11.45 -16.18 -30.53
N LEU A 279 11.29 -15.00 -31.16
CA LEU A 279 10.31 -14.58 -32.19
C LEU A 279 8.86 -14.34 -31.74
#